data_AF-A0A354RDN7-F1
#
_entry.id   AF-A0A354RDN7-F1
#
_cell.length_a   1.000
_cell.length_b   1.000
_cell.length_c   1.000
_cell.angle_alpha   90.00
_cell.angle_beta   90.00
_cell.angle_gamma   90.00
#
_symmetry.space_group_name_H-M   'P 1'
#
loop_
_entity.id
_entity.type
_entity.pdbx_description
1 polymer ?
#
loop_
_entity_poly.entity_id
_entity_poly.type
_entity_poly.pdbx_seq_one_letter_code
_entity_poly.pdbx_strand_id
1 'polypeptide(L)'
;EPIPIKKWLTIGTLDELEWKPVMNGSWKQRAGIIRASGLGSGFGGRMLCLYQGNAPSLPYEIEVEVKLEEESGAAGLVFHADGKDTHYGFYPTGGSLRLTRFEGPSVFNWTILRTVDSPAYQPYEWNLLRIRLQEDGRMICSVNEEVVIDLRDQALIKGKVGFCKFREPTASFRNFRFAKRFPKSKVTPKVMSQVRKFTQDLGTRDDLSHGQKQELMNLGDFAPQAIEDYALELEKKASSVHKLAEEVRERLIIRELADSLSHEDEHSVDLLRSALLIARLDNAHFDLDGYLRKADLLAQKIKMKFSDKTTGEQRLRILVSQLFDEMGFHGSTLDYHHRSNSYMNEVMDDREGLPITLSILLIELANRLNLPVSGLGLPGHFMAIYREPEQDKSTRKTDRPKEILIDAFGGRIINRRQASQITGVLLSDLRFEPTPKKDIITRMLRNLIQSAEREQDQIGKLRYIDAILAITPNDRYTRAMRAMIHYERQEFDKTLKDIDFLLMENPDSPDNLPLKEIRNRLIERGLIGHE
;
A
#
# COMPACT_ATOMS: atom_id res chain seq x y z
N GLU A 1 -58.89 -24.02 5.05
CA GLU A 1 -58.25 -23.49 3.83
C GLU A 1 -56.75 -23.75 3.87
N PRO A 2 -56.09 -24.09 2.75
CA PRO A 2 -54.64 -24.20 2.70
C PRO A 2 -54.01 -22.82 2.97
N ILE A 3 -52.94 -22.81 3.76
CA ILE A 3 -52.19 -21.59 4.07
C ILE A 3 -51.52 -21.09 2.76
N PRO A 4 -51.72 -19.83 2.33
CA PRO A 4 -51.08 -19.30 1.12
C PRO A 4 -49.56 -19.45 1.15
N ILE A 5 -48.93 -19.75 0.01
CA ILE A 5 -47.46 -19.94 -0.07
C ILE A 5 -46.68 -18.72 0.44
N LYS A 6 -47.25 -17.51 0.29
CA LYS A 6 -46.70 -16.25 0.84
C LYS A 6 -46.59 -16.25 2.37
N LYS A 7 -47.45 -17.03 3.07
CA LYS A 7 -47.38 -17.22 4.53
C LYS A 7 -46.46 -18.38 4.95
N TRP A 8 -45.97 -19.20 4.01
CA TRP A 8 -45.03 -20.30 4.24
C TRP A 8 -43.59 -19.93 3.90
N LEU A 9 -43.38 -19.16 2.82
CA LEU A 9 -42.07 -18.83 2.28
C LEU A 9 -41.48 -17.61 3.01
N THR A 10 -41.08 -17.81 4.27
CA THR A 10 -40.41 -16.78 5.11
C THR A 10 -38.88 -16.89 5.10
N ILE A 11 -38.34 -17.84 4.34
CA ILE A 11 -36.89 -18.06 4.26
C ILE A 11 -36.23 -16.82 3.66
N GLY A 12 -35.45 -16.12 4.48
CA GLY A 12 -34.74 -14.91 4.06
C GLY A 12 -35.59 -13.66 3.99
N THR A 13 -36.89 -13.71 4.32
CA THR A 13 -37.74 -12.51 4.40
C THR A 13 -37.45 -11.77 5.70
N LEU A 14 -37.43 -10.45 5.62
CA LEU A 14 -37.35 -9.58 6.79
C LEU A 14 -38.61 -9.73 7.65
N ASP A 15 -38.48 -9.71 8.98
CA ASP A 15 -39.64 -9.73 9.89
C ASP A 15 -40.40 -8.40 9.80
N GLU A 16 -41.55 -8.43 9.14
CA GLU A 16 -42.45 -7.27 8.96
C GLU A 16 -43.12 -6.81 10.26
N LEU A 17 -43.00 -7.52 11.38
CA LEU A 17 -43.42 -7.01 12.69
C LEU A 17 -42.35 -6.11 13.31
N GLU A 18 -41.08 -6.35 12.99
CA GLU A 18 -39.96 -5.65 13.58
C GLU A 18 -39.44 -4.52 12.69
N TRP A 19 -39.44 -4.73 11.37
CA TRP A 19 -38.73 -3.87 10.43
C TRP A 19 -39.61 -3.40 9.26
N LYS A 20 -39.41 -2.15 8.85
CA LYS A 20 -40.05 -1.55 7.70
C LYS A 20 -38.98 -1.05 6.72
N PRO A 21 -38.79 -1.71 5.56
CA PRO A 21 -37.88 -1.21 4.54
C PRO A 21 -38.46 0.05 3.89
N VAL A 22 -37.59 1.01 3.59
CA VAL A 22 -37.92 2.26 2.90
C VAL A 22 -36.90 2.47 1.76
N MET A 23 -37.36 3.08 0.67
CA MET A 23 -36.57 3.34 -0.55
C MET A 23 -36.17 2.05 -1.32
N ASN A 24 -37.10 1.09 -1.45
CA ASN A 24 -37.03 -0.05 -2.39
C ASN A 24 -35.76 -0.92 -2.39
N GLY A 25 -34.96 -0.90 -1.32
CA GLY A 25 -33.74 -1.71 -1.22
C GLY A 25 -33.98 -3.17 -0.81
N SER A 26 -33.04 -4.07 -1.12
CA SER A 26 -33.15 -5.49 -0.78
C SER A 26 -32.64 -5.77 0.63
N TRP A 27 -33.57 -6.08 1.54
CA TRP A 27 -33.30 -6.49 2.91
C TRP A 27 -33.72 -7.94 3.12
N LYS A 28 -32.81 -8.78 3.63
CA LYS A 28 -33.07 -10.18 3.95
C LYS A 28 -32.67 -10.50 5.39
N GLN A 29 -33.40 -11.38 6.06
CA GLN A 29 -33.11 -11.77 7.44
C GLN A 29 -32.92 -13.29 7.55
N ARG A 30 -31.84 -13.73 8.18
CA ARG A 30 -31.58 -15.15 8.46
C ARG A 30 -30.69 -15.29 9.69
N ALA A 31 -31.06 -16.17 10.62
CA ALA A 31 -30.27 -16.49 11.81
C ALA A 31 -29.82 -15.25 12.62
N GLY A 32 -30.71 -14.27 12.78
CA GLY A 32 -30.43 -13.03 13.53
C GLY A 32 -29.57 -12.00 12.78
N ILE A 33 -29.22 -12.27 11.51
CA ILE A 33 -28.47 -11.34 10.65
C ILE A 33 -29.43 -10.74 9.61
N ILE A 34 -29.39 -9.42 9.48
CA ILE A 34 -30.07 -8.66 8.45
C ILE A 34 -29.05 -8.24 7.40
N ARG A 35 -29.22 -8.68 6.15
CA ARG A 35 -28.34 -8.37 5.02
C ARG A 35 -29.01 -7.33 4.11
N ALA A 36 -28.28 -6.28 3.79
CA ALA A 36 -28.67 -5.20 2.89
C ALA A 36 -27.86 -5.30 1.59
N SER A 37 -28.52 -5.51 0.46
CA SER A 37 -27.88 -5.68 -0.85
C SER A 37 -28.55 -4.86 -1.95
N GLY A 38 -27.83 -4.60 -3.03
CA GLY A 38 -28.32 -3.80 -4.16
C GLY A 38 -28.51 -2.32 -3.80
N LEU A 39 -29.02 -1.53 -4.74
CA LEU A 39 -29.20 -0.08 -4.57
C LEU A 39 -30.63 0.24 -4.14
N GLY A 40 -30.77 1.17 -3.19
CA GLY A 40 -32.05 1.79 -2.89
C GLY A 40 -32.44 2.84 -3.92
N SER A 41 -33.70 3.28 -3.87
CA SER A 41 -34.24 4.33 -4.74
C SER A 41 -33.89 5.75 -4.28
N GLY A 42 -33.23 5.91 -3.12
CA GLY A 42 -32.75 7.21 -2.65
C GLY A 42 -31.44 7.63 -3.32
N PHE A 43 -31.12 8.93 -3.28
CA PHE A 43 -29.88 9.46 -3.85
C PHE A 43 -28.63 8.75 -3.28
N GLY A 44 -27.66 8.46 -4.15
CA GLY A 44 -26.47 7.68 -3.79
C GLY A 44 -26.78 6.22 -3.45
N GLY A 45 -27.89 5.66 -3.94
CA GLY A 45 -28.31 4.27 -3.65
C GLY A 45 -28.84 4.08 -2.23
N ARG A 46 -29.28 5.17 -1.57
CA ARG A 46 -29.73 5.18 -0.19
C ARG A 46 -30.97 4.30 -0.01
N MET A 47 -30.92 3.44 1.00
CA MET A 47 -32.04 2.64 1.50
C MET A 47 -32.04 2.61 3.03
N LEU A 48 -33.24 2.57 3.62
CA LEU A 48 -33.43 2.51 5.06
C LEU A 48 -34.18 1.24 5.46
N CYS A 49 -33.93 0.75 6.66
CA CYS A 49 -34.71 -0.30 7.30
C CYS A 49 -35.05 0.16 8.71
N LEU A 50 -36.31 0.56 8.93
CA LEU A 50 -36.71 1.25 10.16
C LEU A 50 -37.37 0.28 11.12
N TYR A 51 -36.96 0.34 12.38
CA TYR A 51 -37.58 -0.41 13.45
C TYR A 51 -39.02 0.09 13.68
N GLN A 52 -39.98 -0.83 13.68
CA GLN A 52 -41.39 -0.48 13.76
C GLN A 52 -41.86 -0.15 15.18
N GLY A 53 -41.19 -0.70 16.20
CA GLY A 53 -41.48 -0.40 17.60
C GLY A 53 -41.19 1.06 18.00
N ASN A 54 -41.30 1.32 19.30
CA ASN A 54 -41.04 2.64 19.86
C ASN A 54 -39.60 2.72 20.35
N ALA A 55 -38.85 3.71 19.87
CA ALA A 55 -37.57 4.06 20.46
C ALA A 55 -37.79 4.56 21.91
N PRO A 56 -36.84 4.33 22.83
CA PRO A 56 -36.93 4.86 24.20
C PRO A 56 -37.02 6.40 24.22
N SER A 57 -37.57 6.96 25.29
CA SER A 57 -37.43 8.39 25.55
C SER A 57 -35.96 8.73 25.84
N LEU A 58 -35.53 9.93 25.46
CA LEU A 58 -34.22 10.45 25.84
C LEU A 58 -34.08 10.47 27.39
N PRO A 59 -32.87 10.25 27.93
CA PRO A 59 -31.66 9.79 27.24
C PRO A 59 -31.70 8.27 26.98
N TYR A 60 -31.10 7.84 25.85
CA TYR A 60 -30.94 6.42 25.54
C TYR A 60 -29.72 6.15 24.66
N GLU A 61 -29.37 4.87 24.57
CA GLU A 61 -28.33 4.31 23.71
C GLU A 61 -28.95 3.33 22.72
N ILE A 62 -28.48 3.37 21.48
CA ILE A 62 -28.75 2.38 20.42
C ILE A 62 -27.42 1.81 19.96
N GLU A 63 -27.37 0.51 19.70
CA GLU A 63 -26.20 -0.14 19.13
C GLU A 63 -26.54 -1.25 18.15
N VAL A 64 -25.62 -1.51 17.23
CA VAL A 64 -25.66 -2.59 16.24
C VAL A 64 -24.25 -3.02 15.90
N GLU A 65 -24.05 -4.30 15.60
CA GLU A 65 -22.85 -4.75 14.90
C GLU A 65 -23.08 -4.68 13.40
N VAL A 66 -22.22 -3.99 12.67
CA VAL A 66 -22.26 -3.86 11.21
C VAL A 66 -20.98 -4.40 10.59
N LYS A 67 -21.11 -5.13 9.48
CA LYS A 67 -19.99 -5.58 8.65
C LYS A 67 -20.23 -5.18 7.20
N LEU A 68 -19.29 -4.44 6.61
CA LEU A 68 -19.30 -4.11 5.19
C LEU A 68 -18.55 -5.22 4.42
N GLU A 69 -19.08 -5.63 3.26
CA GLU A 69 -18.33 -6.54 2.37
C GLU A 69 -17.21 -5.79 1.62
N GLU A 70 -17.36 -4.48 1.41
CA GLU A 70 -16.35 -3.58 0.84
C GLU A 70 -16.45 -2.17 1.46
N GLU A 71 -15.34 -1.44 1.48
CA GLU A 71 -15.29 -0.12 2.11
C GLU A 71 -15.76 1.03 1.21
N SER A 72 -16.00 0.76 -0.08
CA SER A 72 -16.46 1.74 -1.09
C SER A 72 -17.85 2.34 -0.77
N GLY A 73 -18.66 1.61 -0.01
CA GLY A 73 -20.02 2.01 0.35
C GLY A 73 -20.13 2.69 1.71
N ALA A 74 -21.32 2.58 2.28
CA ALA A 74 -21.60 3.01 3.64
C ALA A 74 -22.82 2.27 4.20
N ALA A 75 -22.76 1.83 5.45
CA ALA A 75 -23.91 1.24 6.12
C ALA A 75 -23.79 1.37 7.64
N GLY A 76 -24.88 1.66 8.33
CA GLY A 76 -24.84 1.85 9.79
C GLY A 76 -26.18 2.24 10.39
N LEU A 77 -26.13 2.99 11.48
CA LEU A 77 -27.30 3.36 12.26
C LEU A 77 -28.00 4.60 11.72
N VAL A 78 -29.32 4.59 11.84
CA VAL A 78 -30.23 5.70 11.55
C VAL A 78 -30.98 6.05 12.83
N PHE A 79 -31.18 7.35 13.06
CA PHE A 79 -31.96 7.84 14.18
C PHE A 79 -32.62 9.18 13.84
N HIS A 80 -33.69 9.51 14.56
CA HIS A 80 -34.58 10.64 14.27
C HIS A 80 -35.12 10.64 12.82
N ALA A 81 -35.39 9.45 12.27
CA ALA A 81 -35.92 9.31 10.92
C ALA A 81 -37.42 9.63 10.82
N ASP A 82 -37.81 10.40 9.80
CA ASP A 82 -39.20 10.72 9.50
C ASP A 82 -39.93 9.62 8.69
N GLY A 83 -39.22 8.56 8.30
CA GLY A 83 -39.74 7.52 7.43
C GLY A 83 -39.62 7.83 5.93
N LYS A 84 -38.95 8.93 5.58
CA LYS A 84 -38.67 9.41 4.23
C LYS A 84 -37.20 9.81 4.14
N ASP A 85 -36.91 11.07 3.81
CA ASP A 85 -35.57 11.55 3.48
C ASP A 85 -34.83 12.23 4.63
N THR A 86 -35.53 12.49 5.74
CA THR A 86 -35.00 13.26 6.87
C THR A 86 -34.57 12.33 8.00
N HIS A 87 -33.29 12.33 8.34
CA HIS A 87 -32.73 11.53 9.43
C HIS A 87 -31.28 11.93 9.76
N TYR A 88 -30.76 11.46 10.88
CA TYR A 88 -29.30 11.32 11.04
C TYR A 88 -28.84 9.93 10.60
N GLY A 89 -27.58 9.83 10.23
CA GLY A 89 -26.90 8.55 10.00
C GLY A 89 -25.49 8.56 10.58
N PHE A 90 -25.16 7.51 11.33
CA PHE A 90 -23.80 7.23 11.79
C PHE A 90 -23.34 5.89 11.22
N TYR A 91 -22.29 5.92 10.40
CA TYR A 91 -21.88 4.75 9.63
C TYR A 91 -20.40 4.83 9.22
N PRO A 92 -19.73 3.68 9.05
CA PRO A 92 -18.48 3.60 8.30
C PRO A 92 -18.66 3.92 6.82
N THR A 93 -17.64 4.53 6.23
CA THR A 93 -17.53 4.80 4.79
C THR A 93 -16.08 5.10 4.41
N GLY A 94 -15.55 4.38 3.42
CA GLY A 94 -14.20 4.61 2.90
C GLY A 94 -13.09 4.49 3.94
N GLY A 95 -13.22 3.57 4.92
CA GLY A 95 -12.26 3.42 6.02
C GLY A 95 -12.45 4.39 7.20
N SER A 96 -13.28 5.43 7.05
CA SER A 96 -13.58 6.41 8.10
C SER A 96 -14.98 6.19 8.70
N LEU A 97 -15.29 6.86 9.81
CA LEU A 97 -16.63 6.94 10.39
C LEU A 97 -17.22 8.32 10.15
N ARG A 98 -18.49 8.34 9.75
CA ARG A 98 -19.19 9.59 9.39
C ARG A 98 -20.50 9.72 10.14
N LEU A 99 -20.74 10.92 10.67
CA LEU A 99 -22.03 11.37 11.16
C LEU A 99 -22.59 12.42 10.20
N THR A 100 -23.74 12.13 9.60
CA THR A 100 -24.39 12.98 8.60
C THR A 100 -25.82 13.28 9.03
N ARG A 101 -26.24 14.53 8.83
CA ARG A 101 -27.65 14.95 8.90
C ARG A 101 -28.21 15.04 7.48
N PHE A 102 -29.31 14.34 7.24
CA PHE A 102 -30.02 14.32 5.96
C PHE A 102 -31.31 15.10 6.14
N GLU A 103 -31.52 16.14 5.33
CA GLU A 103 -32.70 17.03 5.40
C GLU A 103 -33.50 17.02 4.09
N GLY A 104 -33.22 16.05 3.21
CA GLY A 104 -33.91 15.93 1.93
C GLY A 104 -33.35 14.85 1.00
N PRO A 105 -33.92 14.74 -0.21
CA PRO A 105 -33.64 13.64 -1.13
C PRO A 105 -32.34 13.81 -1.95
N SER A 106 -31.63 14.94 -1.83
CA SER A 106 -30.44 15.26 -2.64
C SER A 106 -29.25 15.71 -1.79
N VAL A 107 -28.04 15.58 -2.35
CA VAL A 107 -26.77 15.92 -1.68
C VAL A 107 -26.70 17.36 -1.17
N PHE A 108 -27.42 18.30 -1.80
CA PHE A 108 -27.45 19.71 -1.39
C PHE A 108 -28.15 19.93 -0.05
N ASN A 109 -28.95 18.96 0.40
CA ASN A 109 -29.69 19.00 1.67
C ASN A 109 -29.03 18.12 2.74
N TRP A 110 -27.77 17.74 2.56
CA TRP A 110 -27.04 16.86 3.47
C TRP A 110 -25.90 17.62 4.13
N THR A 111 -25.85 17.57 5.46
CA THR A 111 -24.79 18.19 6.24
C THR A 111 -23.93 17.10 6.87
N ILE A 112 -22.69 16.95 6.41
CA ILE A 112 -21.71 16.08 7.09
C ILE A 112 -21.29 16.82 8.36
N LEU A 113 -21.78 16.37 9.51
CA LEU A 113 -21.46 16.99 10.80
C LEU A 113 -20.03 16.67 11.20
N ARG A 114 -19.57 15.44 10.95
CA ARG A 114 -18.19 15.02 11.19
C ARG A 114 -17.81 13.78 10.40
N THR A 115 -16.55 13.72 9.97
CA THR A 115 -15.89 12.49 9.51
C THR A 115 -14.62 12.33 10.33
N VAL A 116 -14.36 11.12 10.83
CA VAL A 116 -13.22 10.80 11.68
C VAL A 116 -12.63 9.45 11.29
N ASP A 117 -11.31 9.35 11.29
CA ASP A 117 -10.61 8.08 11.26
C ASP A 117 -10.45 7.59 12.71
N SER A 118 -10.63 6.30 12.94
CA SER A 118 -10.39 5.71 14.26
C SER A 118 -9.72 4.35 14.09
N PRO A 119 -8.61 4.10 14.81
CA PRO A 119 -7.95 2.79 14.81
C PRO A 119 -8.84 1.70 15.41
N ALA A 120 -9.90 2.06 16.15
CA ALA A 120 -10.87 1.09 16.63
C ALA A 120 -11.77 0.54 15.52
N TYR A 121 -12.01 1.27 14.42
CA TYR A 121 -12.75 0.74 13.27
C TYR A 121 -11.92 -0.32 12.53
N GLN A 122 -12.53 -1.46 12.24
CA GLN A 122 -11.87 -2.60 11.60
C GLN A 122 -12.56 -2.89 10.26
N PRO A 123 -11.97 -2.45 9.13
CA PRO A 123 -12.49 -2.74 7.80
C PRO A 123 -12.77 -4.23 7.60
N TYR A 124 -13.82 -4.56 6.86
CA TYR A 124 -14.25 -5.94 6.56
C TYR A 124 -14.65 -6.81 7.76
N GLU A 125 -14.62 -6.29 9.00
CA GLU A 125 -15.03 -7.00 10.21
C GLU A 125 -16.35 -6.51 10.79
N TRP A 126 -16.87 -7.25 11.78
CA TRP A 126 -18.01 -6.80 12.57
C TRP A 126 -17.59 -5.66 13.50
N ASN A 127 -18.22 -4.50 13.33
CA ASN A 127 -17.97 -3.31 14.13
C ASN A 127 -19.20 -2.95 14.94
N LEU A 128 -19.05 -2.83 16.26
CA LEU A 128 -20.10 -2.35 17.15
C LEU A 128 -20.22 -0.83 17.04
N LEU A 129 -21.24 -0.36 16.33
CA LEU A 129 -21.62 1.04 16.33
C LEU A 129 -22.58 1.30 17.48
N ARG A 130 -22.34 2.36 18.26
CA ARG A 130 -23.25 2.82 19.31
C ARG A 130 -23.43 4.33 19.24
N ILE A 131 -24.66 4.77 19.49
CA ILE A 131 -25.01 6.19 19.61
C ILE A 131 -25.71 6.39 20.94
N ARG A 132 -25.21 7.31 21.76
CA ARG A 132 -25.86 7.82 22.97
C ARG A 132 -26.46 9.18 22.67
N LEU A 133 -27.76 9.31 22.89
CA LEU A 133 -28.50 10.56 22.70
C LEU A 133 -28.93 11.12 24.06
N GLN A 134 -28.67 12.40 24.29
CA GLN A 134 -29.05 13.12 25.50
C GLN A 134 -30.16 14.13 25.25
N GLU A 135 -30.83 14.56 26.33
CA GLU A 135 -31.95 15.51 26.28
C GLU A 135 -31.54 16.89 25.75
N ASP A 136 -30.28 17.29 25.93
CA ASP A 136 -29.74 18.58 25.48
C ASP A 136 -29.28 18.60 24.01
N GLY A 137 -29.56 17.54 23.25
CA GLY A 137 -29.11 17.38 21.86
C GLY A 137 -27.66 16.93 21.71
N ARG A 138 -26.98 16.55 22.80
CA ARG A 138 -25.66 15.91 22.72
C ARG A 138 -25.78 14.49 22.16
N MET A 139 -24.97 14.20 21.16
CA MET A 139 -24.87 12.91 20.50
C MET A 139 -23.44 12.39 20.63
N ILE A 140 -23.29 11.22 21.22
CA ILE A 140 -21.98 10.56 21.40
C ILE A 140 -21.99 9.27 20.58
N CYS A 141 -21.19 9.24 19.52
CA CYS A 141 -21.03 8.08 18.65
C CYS A 141 -19.72 7.35 18.99
N SER A 142 -19.80 6.02 19.08
CA SER A 142 -18.66 5.16 19.33
C SER A 142 -18.62 3.99 18.36
N VAL A 143 -17.42 3.54 18.04
CA VAL A 143 -17.14 2.29 17.33
C VAL A 143 -16.33 1.39 18.25
N ASN A 144 -16.69 0.11 18.37
CA ASN A 144 -15.95 -0.87 19.18
C ASN A 144 -15.58 -0.33 20.58
N GLU A 145 -16.56 0.30 21.23
CA GLU A 145 -16.48 0.96 22.55
C GLU A 145 -15.62 2.25 22.63
N GLU A 146 -14.88 2.62 21.58
CA GLU A 146 -14.15 3.88 21.50
C GLU A 146 -15.08 5.01 21.05
N VAL A 147 -15.13 6.11 21.83
CA VAL A 147 -15.88 7.32 21.45
C VAL A 147 -15.12 8.06 20.36
N VAL A 148 -15.76 8.22 19.20
CA VAL A 148 -15.13 8.83 18.01
C VAL A 148 -15.73 10.19 17.64
N ILE A 149 -17.00 10.43 18.00
CA ILE A 149 -17.69 11.70 17.75
C ILE A 149 -18.47 12.06 19.01
N ASP A 150 -18.30 13.28 19.51
CA ASP A 150 -19.08 13.87 20.58
C ASP A 150 -19.38 15.31 20.20
N LEU A 151 -20.64 15.59 19.89
CA LEU A 151 -21.08 16.92 19.48
C LEU A 151 -22.53 17.16 19.89
N ARG A 152 -23.00 18.39 19.70
CA ARG A 152 -24.41 18.77 19.90
C ARG A 152 -25.02 19.23 18.58
N ASP A 153 -26.19 18.71 18.25
CA ASP A 153 -27.02 19.17 17.13
C ASP A 153 -28.50 18.97 17.51
N GLN A 154 -29.35 19.97 17.24
CA GLN A 154 -30.76 19.94 17.62
C GLN A 154 -31.71 20.09 16.42
N ALA A 155 -31.19 19.95 15.19
CA ALA A 155 -32.01 20.09 14.00
C ALA A 155 -33.10 19.01 13.92
N LEU A 156 -32.80 17.77 14.32
CA LEU A 156 -33.78 16.69 14.43
C LEU A 156 -33.82 16.14 15.85
N ILE A 157 -34.99 16.14 16.48
CA ILE A 157 -35.17 15.78 17.90
C ILE A 157 -36.05 14.56 18.14
N LYS A 158 -36.74 14.07 17.10
CA LYS A 158 -37.66 12.93 17.18
C LYS A 158 -37.70 12.18 15.87
N GLY A 159 -38.02 10.89 15.93
CA GLY A 159 -38.21 10.04 14.75
C GLY A 159 -37.90 8.58 15.05
N LYS A 160 -37.93 7.76 14.01
CA LYS A 160 -37.63 6.32 14.07
C LYS A 160 -36.13 6.06 14.07
N VAL A 161 -35.77 4.86 14.49
CA VAL A 161 -34.40 4.33 14.48
C VAL A 161 -34.32 3.13 13.53
N GLY A 162 -33.12 2.76 13.11
CA GLY A 162 -32.92 1.57 12.30
C GLY A 162 -31.59 1.60 11.58
N PHE A 163 -31.58 1.10 10.35
CA PHE A 163 -30.37 0.97 9.53
C PHE A 163 -30.44 1.84 8.29
N CYS A 164 -29.29 2.31 7.83
CA CYS A 164 -29.09 2.88 6.51
C CYS A 164 -28.03 2.11 5.76
N LYS A 165 -28.14 2.16 4.44
CA LYS A 165 -27.11 1.69 3.51
C LYS A 165 -27.08 2.61 2.28
N PHE A 166 -25.89 2.86 1.76
CA PHE A 166 -25.62 3.74 0.62
C PHE A 166 -24.60 3.10 -0.32
N ARG A 167 -24.72 3.40 -1.62
CA ARG A 167 -23.86 2.93 -2.73
C ARG A 167 -23.70 1.43 -2.75
N GLU A 168 -22.85 0.85 -3.59
CA GLU A 168 -22.35 -0.52 -3.38
C GLU A 168 -21.23 -0.46 -2.33
N PRO A 169 -21.11 -1.46 -1.43
CA PRO A 169 -21.45 -2.89 -1.57
C PRO A 169 -22.58 -3.37 -0.63
N THR A 170 -22.65 -4.69 -0.42
CA THR A 170 -23.51 -5.34 0.58
C THR A 170 -23.05 -5.09 2.01
N ALA A 171 -23.99 -4.97 2.94
CA ALA A 171 -23.71 -4.86 4.37
C ALA A 171 -24.55 -5.85 5.17
N SER A 172 -24.02 -6.29 6.32
CA SER A 172 -24.72 -7.16 7.26
C SER A 172 -24.83 -6.49 8.62
N PHE A 173 -25.96 -6.69 9.28
CA PHE A 173 -26.30 -6.12 10.60
C PHE A 173 -26.71 -7.26 11.54
N ARG A 174 -26.27 -7.20 12.80
CA ARG A 174 -26.72 -8.11 13.86
C ARG A 174 -26.71 -7.41 15.22
N ASN A 175 -27.34 -8.04 16.21
CA ASN A 175 -27.33 -7.57 17.60
C ASN A 175 -27.86 -6.13 17.80
N PHE A 176 -28.83 -5.69 16.99
CA PHE A 176 -29.47 -4.39 17.18
C PHE A 176 -30.24 -4.34 18.50
N ARG A 177 -29.94 -3.35 19.34
CA ARG A 177 -30.60 -3.17 20.64
C ARG A 177 -30.55 -1.73 21.11
N PHE A 178 -31.42 -1.41 22.06
CA PHE A 178 -31.45 -0.11 22.74
C PHE A 178 -31.64 -0.27 24.24
N ALA A 179 -31.12 0.68 25.01
CA ALA A 179 -31.25 0.73 26.47
C ALA A 179 -31.16 2.19 26.95
N LYS A 180 -31.61 2.49 28.18
CA LYS A 180 -31.29 3.79 28.81
C LYS A 180 -29.77 3.99 28.91
N ARG A 181 -29.04 2.91 29.19
CA ARG A 181 -27.58 2.84 29.21
C ARG A 181 -27.14 1.39 29.14
N PHE A 182 -26.19 1.05 28.26
CA PHE A 182 -25.55 -0.27 28.27
C PHE A 182 -24.47 -0.31 29.37
N PRO A 183 -24.30 -1.46 30.05
CA PRO A 183 -23.12 -1.67 30.88
C PRO A 183 -21.86 -1.56 30.02
N LYS A 184 -20.79 -0.93 30.56
CA LYS A 184 -19.46 -0.96 29.93
C LYS A 184 -19.03 -2.43 29.84
N SER A 185 -18.74 -2.94 28.64
CA SER A 185 -18.43 -4.32 28.29
C SER A 185 -19.08 -5.42 29.14
N LYS A 186 -19.88 -6.30 28.52
CA LYS A 186 -20.39 -7.49 29.22
C LYS A 186 -19.27 -8.40 29.74
N VAL A 187 -18.07 -8.30 29.17
CA VAL A 187 -16.88 -8.99 29.65
C VAL A 187 -16.14 -8.08 30.64
N THR A 188 -16.17 -8.46 31.92
CA THR A 188 -15.46 -7.70 32.94
C THR A 188 -13.94 -7.84 32.76
N PRO A 189 -13.13 -6.83 33.15
CA PRO A 189 -11.67 -6.93 33.13
C PRO A 189 -11.12 -8.17 33.88
N LYS A 190 -11.84 -8.63 34.91
CA LYS A 190 -11.51 -9.85 35.66
C LYS A 190 -11.63 -11.11 34.81
N VAL A 191 -12.68 -11.21 33.99
CA VAL A 191 -12.88 -12.35 33.07
C VAL A 191 -11.79 -12.35 32.01
N MET A 192 -11.51 -11.21 31.36
CA MET A 192 -10.41 -11.10 30.39
C MET A 192 -9.05 -11.45 30.99
N SER A 193 -8.77 -10.97 32.21
CA SER A 193 -7.51 -11.29 32.90
C SER A 193 -7.36 -12.79 33.18
N GLN A 194 -8.44 -13.49 33.50
CA GLN A 194 -8.37 -14.95 33.71
C GLN A 194 -8.25 -15.70 32.38
N VAL A 195 -8.99 -15.31 31.34
CA VAL A 195 -8.85 -15.89 30.00
C VAL A 195 -7.41 -15.77 29.52
N ARG A 196 -6.82 -14.57 29.57
CA ARG A 196 -5.40 -14.33 29.21
C ARG A 196 -4.43 -15.26 29.92
N LYS A 197 -4.64 -15.50 31.22
CA LYS A 197 -3.79 -16.38 32.02
C LYS A 197 -3.90 -17.83 31.58
N PHE A 198 -5.11 -18.34 31.33
CA PHE A 198 -5.29 -19.74 30.92
C PHE A 198 -4.84 -20.00 29.50
N THR A 199 -5.10 -19.06 28.59
CA THR A 199 -4.78 -19.22 27.17
C THR A 199 -3.32 -18.90 26.85
N GLN A 200 -2.57 -18.25 27.75
CA GLN A 200 -1.13 -18.04 27.59
C GLN A 200 -0.37 -19.36 27.39
N ASP A 201 -0.81 -20.42 28.09
CA ASP A 201 -0.18 -21.74 28.06
C ASP A 201 -0.49 -22.53 26.77
N LEU A 202 -1.56 -22.16 26.03
CA LEU A 202 -1.93 -22.78 24.74
C LEU A 202 -0.87 -22.53 23.65
N GLY A 203 0.03 -21.56 23.83
CA GLY A 203 1.18 -21.40 22.93
C GLY A 203 2.24 -22.52 23.04
N THR A 204 2.18 -23.34 24.10
CA THR A 204 3.14 -24.44 24.36
C THR A 204 2.50 -25.84 24.40
N ARG A 205 1.16 -25.91 24.45
CA ARG A 205 0.38 -27.16 24.45
C ARG A 205 -0.89 -26.99 23.63
N ASP A 206 -1.24 -27.97 22.81
CA ASP A 206 -2.43 -27.92 21.93
C ASP A 206 -3.77 -27.95 22.69
N ASP A 207 -3.78 -28.18 24.02
CA ASP A 207 -5.01 -28.24 24.80
C ASP A 207 -4.85 -27.80 26.27
N LEU A 208 -5.95 -27.30 26.85
CA LEU A 208 -6.07 -26.98 28.27
C LEU A 208 -6.38 -28.25 29.09
N SER A 209 -5.86 -28.30 30.31
CA SER A 209 -6.25 -29.37 31.25
C SER A 209 -7.74 -29.30 31.60
N HIS A 210 -8.33 -30.44 31.99
CA HIS A 210 -9.73 -30.50 32.42
C HIS A 210 -10.04 -29.51 33.55
N GLY A 211 -9.11 -29.30 34.50
CA GLY A 211 -9.29 -28.33 35.59
C GLY A 211 -9.42 -26.88 35.08
N GLN A 212 -8.56 -26.49 34.13
CA GLN A 212 -8.61 -25.15 33.51
C GLN A 212 -9.88 -24.95 32.68
N LYS A 213 -10.34 -25.98 31.96
CA LYS A 213 -11.62 -25.94 31.23
C LYS A 213 -12.79 -25.73 32.19
N GLN A 214 -12.80 -26.41 33.33
CA GLN A 214 -13.84 -26.23 34.35
C GLN A 214 -13.79 -24.82 34.97
N GLU A 215 -12.60 -24.25 35.22
CA GLU A 215 -12.46 -22.88 35.70
C GLU A 215 -12.97 -21.84 34.69
N LEU A 216 -12.71 -22.05 33.39
CA LEU A 216 -13.27 -21.22 32.32
C LEU A 216 -14.80 -21.33 32.25
N MET A 217 -15.37 -22.53 32.40
CA MET A 217 -16.82 -22.71 32.47
C MET A 217 -17.44 -21.98 33.68
N ASN A 218 -16.73 -21.95 34.82
CA ASN A 218 -17.18 -21.27 36.03
C ASN A 218 -17.15 -19.73 35.92
N LEU A 219 -16.54 -19.16 34.88
CA LEU A 219 -16.63 -17.73 34.56
C LEU A 219 -17.99 -17.32 34.00
N GLY A 220 -18.85 -18.29 33.67
CA GLY A 220 -20.23 -18.09 33.20
C GLY A 220 -20.34 -17.91 31.69
N ASP A 221 -21.54 -17.54 31.24
CA ASP A 221 -21.95 -17.51 29.81
C ASP A 221 -21.10 -16.60 28.92
N PHE A 222 -20.31 -15.70 29.50
CA PHE A 222 -19.44 -14.77 28.77
C PHE A 222 -18.04 -15.32 28.50
N ALA A 223 -17.68 -16.47 29.07
CA ALA A 223 -16.35 -17.06 28.89
C ALA A 223 -16.02 -17.38 27.43
N PRO A 224 -16.92 -17.97 26.60
CA PRO A 224 -16.64 -18.19 25.19
C PRO A 224 -16.38 -16.90 24.41
N GLN A 225 -17.18 -15.85 24.63
CA GLN A 225 -16.97 -14.56 23.98
C GLN A 225 -15.65 -13.91 24.40
N ALA A 226 -15.29 -14.01 25.67
CA ALA A 226 -14.01 -13.49 26.16
C ALA A 226 -12.79 -14.21 25.56
N ILE A 227 -12.93 -15.50 25.23
CA ILE A 227 -11.91 -16.28 24.52
C ILE A 227 -11.78 -15.79 23.07
N GLU A 228 -12.90 -15.64 22.35
CA GLU A 228 -12.92 -15.10 20.98
C GLU A 228 -12.36 -13.67 20.91
N ASP A 229 -12.75 -12.80 21.86
CA ASP A 229 -12.23 -11.43 21.96
C ASP A 229 -10.70 -11.42 22.17
N TYR A 230 -10.19 -12.36 22.97
CA TYR A 230 -8.75 -12.50 23.18
C TYR A 230 -8.03 -13.10 21.97
N ALA A 231 -8.63 -14.05 21.25
CA ALA A 231 -8.09 -14.57 20.00
C ALA A 231 -7.94 -13.44 18.96
N LEU A 232 -8.98 -12.61 18.81
CA LEU A 232 -8.94 -11.43 17.94
C LEU A 232 -7.88 -10.40 18.38
N GLU A 233 -7.67 -10.22 19.69
CA GLU A 233 -6.58 -9.38 20.23
C GLU A 233 -5.21 -9.92 19.81
N LEU A 234 -5.01 -11.25 19.88
CA LEU A 234 -3.77 -11.91 19.46
C LEU A 234 -3.54 -11.80 17.95
N GLU A 235 -4.56 -11.98 17.13
CA GLU A 235 -4.48 -11.82 15.67
C GLU A 235 -4.09 -10.40 15.27
N LYS A 236 -4.68 -9.38 15.93
CA LYS A 236 -4.31 -7.96 15.71
C LYS A 236 -2.86 -7.68 16.11
N LYS A 237 -2.40 -8.26 17.22
CA LYS A 237 -1.00 -8.18 17.65
C LYS A 237 -0.09 -8.84 16.62
N ALA A 238 -0.43 -10.04 16.15
CA ALA A 238 0.33 -10.73 15.12
C ALA A 238 0.41 -9.91 13.83
N SER A 239 -0.71 -9.35 13.36
CA SER A 239 -0.75 -8.46 12.18
C SER A 239 0.13 -7.23 12.36
N SER A 240 0.10 -6.60 13.54
CA SER A 240 0.96 -5.45 13.86
C SER A 240 2.45 -5.83 13.86
N VAL A 241 2.79 -7.01 14.39
CA VAL A 241 4.16 -7.54 14.38
C VAL A 241 4.61 -7.87 12.96
N HIS A 242 3.75 -8.46 12.13
CA HIS A 242 4.05 -8.69 10.71
C HIS A 242 4.31 -7.39 9.96
N LYS A 243 3.47 -6.36 10.16
CA LYS A 243 3.69 -5.04 9.56
C LYS A 243 5.02 -4.43 9.99
N LEU A 244 5.35 -4.50 11.29
CA LEU A 244 6.63 -4.03 11.80
C LEU A 244 7.81 -4.83 11.20
N ALA A 245 7.67 -6.15 11.07
CA ALA A 245 8.69 -6.99 10.46
C ALA A 245 8.95 -6.59 9.00
N GLU A 246 7.89 -6.31 8.22
CA GLU A 246 8.02 -5.82 6.84
C GLU A 246 8.69 -4.43 6.80
N GLU A 247 8.29 -3.49 7.65
CA GLU A 247 8.92 -2.16 7.73
C GLU A 247 10.40 -2.24 8.10
N VAL A 248 10.77 -3.11 9.05
CA VAL A 248 12.17 -3.32 9.44
C VAL A 248 12.96 -3.99 8.31
N ARG A 249 12.40 -5.02 7.67
CA ARG A 249 13.01 -5.72 6.53
C ARG A 249 13.31 -4.75 5.39
N GLU A 250 12.34 -3.91 5.02
CA GLU A 250 12.49 -2.91 3.97
C GLU A 250 13.64 -1.93 4.29
N ARG A 251 13.70 -1.41 5.52
CA ARG A 251 14.79 -0.52 5.95
C ARG A 251 16.16 -1.20 5.94
N LEU A 252 16.23 -2.47 6.32
CA LEU A 252 17.48 -3.24 6.25
C LEU A 252 17.95 -3.40 4.81
N ILE A 253 17.04 -3.71 3.88
CA ILE A 253 17.37 -3.85 2.44
C ILE A 253 17.80 -2.49 1.85
N ILE A 254 17.08 -1.41 2.15
CA ILE A 254 17.43 -0.06 1.69
C ILE A 254 18.83 0.33 2.21
N ARG A 255 19.14 0.02 3.48
CA ARG A 255 20.46 0.26 4.04
C ARG A 255 21.52 -0.58 3.33
N GLU A 256 21.28 -1.88 3.15
CA GLU A 256 22.22 -2.78 2.43
C GLU A 256 22.46 -2.29 0.99
N LEU A 257 21.42 -1.80 0.31
CA LEU A 257 21.52 -1.20 -1.02
C LEU A 257 22.41 0.04 -1.03
N ALA A 258 22.19 0.97 -0.10
CA ALA A 258 23.03 2.16 0.02
C ALA A 258 24.49 1.82 0.35
N ASP A 259 24.70 0.87 1.28
CA ASP A 259 26.03 0.39 1.68
C ASP A 259 26.75 -0.28 0.50
N SER A 260 26.05 -1.07 -0.32
CA SER A 260 26.62 -1.73 -1.51
C SER A 260 27.09 -0.77 -2.62
N LEU A 261 26.63 0.49 -2.57
CA LEU A 261 27.03 1.56 -3.48
C LEU A 261 28.02 2.54 -2.85
N SER A 262 28.34 2.38 -1.57
CA SER A 262 29.19 3.30 -0.80
C SER A 262 30.67 2.92 -0.92
N HIS A 263 31.22 3.07 -2.12
CA HIS A 263 32.63 2.81 -2.41
C HIS A 263 33.30 4.03 -3.04
N GLU A 264 34.57 4.29 -2.67
CA GLU A 264 35.37 5.35 -3.32
C GLU A 264 35.78 4.95 -4.74
N ASP A 265 36.05 3.66 -4.96
CA ASP A 265 36.40 3.10 -6.27
C ASP A 265 35.18 2.46 -6.95
N GLU A 266 34.86 2.98 -8.14
CA GLU A 266 33.77 2.51 -9.00
C GLU A 266 33.90 1.02 -9.37
N HIS A 267 35.12 0.49 -9.45
CA HIS A 267 35.34 -0.93 -9.74
C HIS A 267 34.96 -1.85 -8.58
N SER A 268 34.92 -1.33 -7.34
CA SER A 268 34.55 -2.09 -6.15
C SER A 268 33.04 -2.30 -5.99
N VAL A 269 32.22 -1.53 -6.69
CA VAL A 269 30.75 -1.66 -6.63
C VAL A 269 30.27 -2.88 -7.41
N ASP A 270 29.58 -3.80 -6.75
CA ASP A 270 28.86 -4.90 -7.42
C ASP A 270 27.49 -4.40 -7.91
N LEU A 271 27.40 -4.12 -9.21
CA LEU A 271 26.19 -3.57 -9.82
C LEU A 271 25.06 -4.60 -9.86
N LEU A 272 25.36 -5.89 -10.06
CA LEU A 272 24.35 -6.94 -10.07
C LEU A 272 23.74 -7.11 -8.67
N ARG A 273 24.58 -7.14 -7.63
CA ARG A 273 24.12 -7.21 -6.24
C ARG A 273 23.21 -6.04 -5.91
N SER A 274 23.63 -4.82 -6.25
CA SER A 274 22.84 -3.61 -6.03
C SER A 274 21.48 -3.68 -6.75
N ALA A 275 21.45 -4.14 -7.99
CA ALA A 275 20.21 -4.29 -8.76
C ALA A 275 19.31 -5.42 -8.23
N LEU A 276 19.87 -6.50 -7.68
CA LEU A 276 19.11 -7.55 -6.99
C LEU A 276 18.54 -7.06 -5.65
N LEU A 277 19.25 -6.18 -4.93
CA LEU A 277 18.72 -5.56 -3.70
C LEU A 277 17.49 -4.69 -3.98
N ILE A 278 17.42 -4.00 -5.13
CA ILE A 278 16.19 -3.34 -5.58
C ILE A 278 15.06 -4.36 -5.69
N ALA A 279 15.30 -5.51 -6.31
CA ALA A 279 14.27 -6.52 -6.46
C ALA A 279 13.79 -7.08 -5.11
N ARG A 280 14.66 -7.20 -4.10
CA ARG A 280 14.28 -7.67 -2.76
C ARG A 280 13.30 -6.75 -2.02
N LEU A 281 13.19 -5.50 -2.45
CA LEU A 281 12.20 -4.57 -1.90
C LEU A 281 10.77 -5.12 -2.07
N ASP A 282 10.49 -5.74 -3.22
CA ASP A 282 9.19 -6.32 -3.56
C ASP A 282 9.20 -7.86 -3.49
N ASN A 283 10.31 -8.50 -3.86
CA ASN A 283 10.47 -9.95 -3.88
C ASN A 283 11.25 -10.44 -2.65
N ALA A 284 10.57 -10.53 -1.50
CA ALA A 284 11.24 -10.74 -0.22
C ALA A 284 12.04 -12.07 -0.10
N HIS A 285 11.63 -13.12 -0.81
CA HIS A 285 11.99 -14.51 -0.49
C HIS A 285 13.03 -15.16 -1.42
N PHE A 286 13.55 -14.48 -2.43
CA PHE A 286 14.53 -15.12 -3.34
C PHE A 286 15.96 -15.13 -2.76
N ASP A 287 16.74 -16.15 -3.13
CA ASP A 287 18.18 -16.26 -2.79
C ASP A 287 19.02 -15.36 -3.70
N LEU A 288 19.37 -14.18 -3.20
CA LEU A 288 20.21 -13.21 -3.92
C LEU A 288 21.56 -13.80 -4.35
N ASP A 289 22.23 -14.52 -3.45
CA ASP A 289 23.55 -15.09 -3.75
C ASP A 289 23.44 -16.21 -4.80
N GLY A 290 22.27 -16.84 -4.90
CA GLY A 290 21.92 -17.75 -5.98
C GLY A 290 22.01 -17.11 -7.37
N TYR A 291 21.50 -15.89 -7.53
CA TYR A 291 21.59 -15.15 -8.81
C TYR A 291 23.01 -14.64 -9.10
N LEU A 292 23.77 -14.25 -8.08
CA LEU A 292 25.19 -13.91 -8.25
C LEU A 292 25.99 -15.13 -8.76
N ARG A 293 25.81 -16.30 -8.14
CA ARG A 293 26.41 -17.56 -8.62
C ARG A 293 25.95 -17.92 -10.03
N LYS A 294 24.67 -17.68 -10.36
CA LYS A 294 24.14 -17.88 -11.73
C LYS A 294 24.89 -17.01 -12.74
N ALA A 295 25.16 -15.75 -12.44
CA ALA A 295 25.96 -14.88 -13.31
C ALA A 295 27.42 -15.38 -13.48
N ASP A 296 28.04 -15.89 -12.42
CA ASP A 296 29.38 -16.50 -12.51
C ASP A 296 29.38 -17.74 -13.41
N LEU A 297 28.39 -18.62 -13.27
CA LEU A 297 28.23 -19.81 -14.13
C LEU A 297 27.99 -19.43 -15.59
N LEU A 298 27.18 -18.40 -15.85
CA LEU A 298 26.96 -17.87 -17.20
C LEU A 298 28.27 -17.33 -17.81
N ALA A 299 29.03 -16.54 -17.05
CA ALA A 299 30.32 -16.02 -17.50
C ALA A 299 31.31 -17.15 -17.77
N GLN A 300 31.41 -18.16 -16.89
CA GLN A 300 32.25 -19.33 -17.13
C GLN A 300 31.86 -20.09 -18.40
N LYS A 301 30.55 -20.29 -18.64
CA LYS A 301 30.03 -20.93 -19.84
C LYS A 301 30.43 -20.18 -21.11
N ILE A 302 30.35 -18.84 -21.10
CA ILE A 302 30.74 -17.98 -22.22
C ILE A 302 32.26 -18.02 -22.42
N LYS A 303 33.04 -17.99 -21.33
CA LYS A 303 34.51 -18.03 -21.36
C LYS A 303 35.04 -19.28 -22.07
N MET A 304 34.37 -20.43 -21.96
CA MET A 304 34.75 -21.66 -22.67
C MET A 304 34.73 -21.54 -24.21
N LYS A 305 34.08 -20.49 -24.76
CA LYS A 305 34.07 -20.20 -26.20
C LYS A 305 35.27 -19.35 -26.64
N PHE A 306 36.07 -18.85 -25.70
CA PHE A 306 37.25 -18.04 -26.02
C PHE A 306 38.43 -18.95 -26.37
N SER A 307 39.22 -18.53 -27.35
CA SER A 307 40.56 -19.06 -27.59
C SER A 307 41.60 -18.07 -27.08
N ASP A 308 42.83 -18.53 -26.87
CA ASP A 308 43.94 -17.66 -26.43
C ASP A 308 44.21 -16.50 -27.41
N LYS A 309 43.83 -16.66 -28.68
CA LYS A 309 44.01 -15.65 -29.74
C LYS A 309 42.81 -14.71 -29.90
N THR A 310 41.72 -14.94 -29.16
CA THR A 310 40.49 -14.14 -29.31
C THR A 310 40.70 -12.73 -28.74
N THR A 311 40.55 -11.71 -29.60
CA THR A 311 40.71 -10.28 -29.23
C THR A 311 39.56 -9.79 -28.33
N GLY A 312 39.72 -8.64 -27.67
CA GLY A 312 38.68 -8.06 -26.82
C GLY A 312 37.36 -7.82 -27.55
N GLU A 313 37.40 -7.29 -28.78
CA GLU A 313 36.19 -7.14 -29.61
C GLU A 313 35.56 -8.50 -29.97
N GLN A 314 36.37 -9.52 -30.32
CA GLN A 314 35.82 -10.84 -30.64
C GLN A 314 35.17 -11.47 -29.40
N ARG A 315 35.76 -11.31 -28.21
CA ARG A 315 35.17 -11.74 -26.93
C ARG A 315 33.86 -11.01 -26.65
N LEU A 316 33.80 -9.70 -26.90
CA LEU A 316 32.56 -8.91 -26.79
C LEU A 316 31.47 -9.43 -27.74
N ARG A 317 31.81 -9.70 -29.01
CA ARG A 317 30.86 -10.25 -29.99
C ARG A 317 30.34 -11.63 -29.57
N ILE A 318 31.21 -12.48 -29.04
CA ILE A 318 30.82 -13.77 -28.47
C ILE A 318 29.87 -13.56 -27.29
N LEU A 319 30.19 -12.67 -26.35
CA LEU A 319 29.32 -12.36 -25.21
C LEU A 319 27.92 -11.90 -25.66
N VAL A 320 27.85 -10.92 -26.57
CA VAL A 320 26.58 -10.40 -27.10
C VAL A 320 25.78 -11.53 -27.77
N SER A 321 26.41 -12.31 -28.64
CA SER A 321 25.72 -13.40 -29.33
C SER A 321 25.28 -14.53 -28.39
N GLN A 322 26.11 -14.91 -27.41
CA GLN A 322 25.71 -15.91 -26.42
C GLN A 322 24.53 -15.43 -25.58
N LEU A 323 24.51 -14.16 -25.16
CA LEU A 323 23.46 -13.64 -24.30
C LEU A 323 22.14 -13.46 -25.06
N PHE A 324 22.16 -12.82 -26.23
CA PHE A 324 20.94 -12.43 -26.92
C PHE A 324 20.47 -13.45 -27.98
N ASP A 325 21.38 -14.10 -28.71
CA ASP A 325 21.00 -15.06 -29.75
C ASP A 325 20.81 -16.47 -29.18
N GLU A 326 21.78 -16.96 -28.39
CA GLU A 326 21.77 -18.36 -27.90
C GLU A 326 20.96 -18.55 -26.61
N MET A 327 21.08 -17.62 -25.66
CA MET A 327 20.31 -17.66 -24.42
C MET A 327 18.95 -16.97 -24.56
N GLY A 328 18.72 -16.18 -25.61
CA GLY A 328 17.42 -15.60 -25.91
C GLY A 328 17.00 -14.48 -24.95
N PHE A 329 17.95 -13.77 -24.34
CA PHE A 329 17.58 -12.54 -23.63
C PHE A 329 17.06 -11.49 -24.61
N HIS A 330 15.96 -10.82 -24.30
CA HIS A 330 15.38 -9.82 -25.19
C HIS A 330 14.63 -8.69 -24.46
N GLY A 331 14.42 -7.59 -25.15
CA GLY A 331 13.60 -6.48 -24.67
C GLY A 331 12.13 -6.83 -24.52
N SER A 332 11.49 -6.34 -23.46
CA SER A 332 10.03 -6.42 -23.31
C SER A 332 9.33 -5.37 -24.15
N THR A 333 8.48 -5.77 -25.09
CA THR A 333 7.77 -4.82 -25.98
C THR A 333 6.28 -4.70 -25.68
N LEU A 334 5.64 -5.79 -25.27
CA LEU A 334 4.21 -5.82 -24.95
C LEU A 334 3.93 -5.24 -23.56
N ASP A 335 4.70 -5.69 -22.56
CA ASP A 335 4.52 -5.32 -21.15
C ASP A 335 5.68 -4.45 -20.65
N TYR A 336 6.20 -3.55 -21.49
CA TYR A 336 7.38 -2.73 -21.22
C TYR A 336 7.35 -2.04 -19.84
N HIS A 337 6.18 -1.57 -19.39
CA HIS A 337 6.06 -0.83 -18.13
C HIS A 337 5.89 -1.69 -16.88
N HIS A 338 5.78 -3.02 -17.02
CA HIS A 338 5.61 -3.93 -15.90
C HIS A 338 6.87 -3.96 -15.02
N ARG A 339 6.68 -3.96 -13.69
CA ARG A 339 7.78 -3.88 -12.70
C ARG A 339 8.77 -5.05 -12.79
N SER A 340 8.29 -6.24 -13.17
CA SER A 340 9.12 -7.44 -13.42
C SER A 340 10.34 -7.15 -14.28
N ASN A 341 10.16 -6.34 -15.33
CA ASN A 341 11.23 -5.97 -16.28
C ASN A 341 12.34 -5.10 -15.65
N SER A 342 12.12 -4.58 -14.44
CA SER A 342 13.08 -3.82 -13.64
C SER A 342 13.73 -4.66 -12.52
N TYR A 343 13.22 -5.86 -12.23
CA TYR A 343 13.75 -6.71 -11.16
C TYR A 343 14.72 -7.75 -11.71
N MET A 344 15.99 -7.68 -11.30
CA MET A 344 17.02 -8.54 -11.89
C MET A 344 16.80 -10.04 -11.65
N ASN A 345 16.12 -10.45 -10.59
CA ASN A 345 15.78 -11.86 -10.37
C ASN A 345 14.82 -12.36 -11.45
N GLU A 346 13.77 -11.58 -11.76
CA GLU A 346 12.77 -11.91 -12.79
C GLU A 346 13.37 -11.79 -14.19
N VAL A 347 14.12 -10.71 -14.48
CA VAL A 347 14.83 -10.56 -15.78
C VAL A 347 15.76 -11.73 -16.07
N MET A 348 16.45 -12.28 -15.07
CA MET A 348 17.34 -13.44 -15.25
C MET A 348 16.60 -14.76 -15.43
N ASP A 349 15.35 -14.87 -15.00
CA ASP A 349 14.54 -16.07 -15.11
C ASP A 349 13.69 -16.06 -16.39
N ASP A 350 13.00 -14.96 -16.63
CA ASP A 350 12.15 -14.74 -17.80
C ASP A 350 12.97 -14.46 -19.07
N ARG A 351 14.22 -14.00 -18.89
CA ARG A 351 15.11 -13.52 -19.97
C ARG A 351 14.53 -12.34 -20.74
N GLU A 352 13.60 -11.63 -20.12
CA GLU A 352 12.94 -10.46 -20.68
C GLU A 352 13.18 -9.26 -19.77
N GLY A 353 13.46 -8.08 -20.34
CA GLY A 353 13.73 -6.90 -19.52
C GLY A 353 13.73 -5.57 -20.25
N LEU A 354 14.05 -4.53 -19.49
CA LEU A 354 14.25 -3.16 -19.98
C LEU A 354 15.66 -2.95 -20.57
N PRO A 355 15.87 -1.90 -21.38
CA PRO A 355 17.22 -1.58 -21.89
C PRO A 355 18.27 -1.48 -20.77
N ILE A 356 17.89 -0.93 -19.61
CA ILE A 356 18.79 -0.77 -18.46
C ILE A 356 19.12 -2.10 -17.77
N THR A 357 18.14 -2.98 -17.55
CA THR A 357 18.35 -4.26 -16.84
C THR A 357 19.12 -5.26 -17.70
N LEU A 358 18.84 -5.32 -19.00
CA LEU A 358 19.61 -6.12 -19.95
C LEU A 358 21.05 -5.60 -20.09
N SER A 359 21.23 -4.28 -20.08
CA SER A 359 22.58 -3.69 -20.09
C SER A 359 23.35 -4.01 -18.80
N ILE A 360 22.72 -4.00 -17.63
CA ILE A 360 23.35 -4.40 -16.36
C ILE A 360 23.86 -5.83 -16.45
N LEU A 361 23.04 -6.78 -16.91
CA LEU A 361 23.46 -8.17 -17.07
C LEU A 361 24.66 -8.29 -18.03
N LEU A 362 24.61 -7.58 -19.16
CA LEU A 362 25.72 -7.56 -20.12
C LEU A 362 27.01 -7.00 -19.50
N ILE A 363 26.93 -5.86 -18.80
CA ILE A 363 28.06 -5.22 -18.11
C ILE A 363 28.65 -6.16 -17.07
N GLU A 364 27.81 -6.84 -16.29
CA GLU A 364 28.24 -7.69 -15.19
C GLU A 364 28.86 -9.01 -15.65
N LEU A 365 28.36 -9.56 -16.77
CA LEU A 365 29.03 -10.68 -17.45
C LEU A 365 30.34 -10.22 -18.11
N ALA A 366 30.38 -9.04 -18.71
CA ALA A 366 31.59 -8.48 -19.29
C ALA A 366 32.70 -8.27 -18.24
N ASN A 367 32.36 -7.73 -17.07
CA ASN A 367 33.27 -7.57 -15.93
C ASN A 367 33.90 -8.92 -15.52
N ARG A 368 33.07 -9.96 -15.37
CA ARG A 368 33.53 -11.34 -15.06
C ARG A 368 34.41 -11.96 -16.14
N LEU A 369 34.30 -11.46 -17.37
CA LEU A 369 35.09 -11.86 -18.53
C LEU A 369 36.31 -10.94 -18.79
N ASN A 370 36.59 -10.00 -17.87
CA ASN A 370 37.64 -8.98 -17.99
C ASN A 370 37.50 -8.12 -19.26
N LEU A 371 36.27 -7.76 -19.61
CA LEU A 371 35.97 -6.85 -20.72
C LEU A 371 35.57 -5.47 -20.19
N PRO A 372 36.23 -4.38 -20.63
CA PRO A 372 35.92 -3.01 -20.23
C PRO A 372 34.62 -2.51 -20.89
N VAL A 373 33.48 -2.93 -20.33
CA VAL A 373 32.14 -2.50 -20.73
C VAL A 373 31.53 -1.67 -19.60
N SER A 374 30.96 -0.53 -19.95
CA SER A 374 30.30 0.38 -19.01
C SER A 374 28.91 0.76 -19.48
N GLY A 375 28.06 1.22 -18.56
CA GLY A 375 26.76 1.78 -18.90
C GLY A 375 26.90 3.14 -19.60
N LEU A 376 25.99 3.43 -20.54
CA LEU A 376 25.91 4.69 -21.26
C LEU A 376 24.47 5.18 -21.27
N GLY A 377 24.19 6.18 -20.45
CA GLY A 377 22.94 6.93 -20.47
C GLY A 377 22.86 7.83 -21.70
N LEU A 378 21.77 7.71 -22.45
CA LEU A 378 21.43 8.57 -23.58
C LEU A 378 20.05 9.22 -23.35
N PRO A 379 19.71 10.32 -24.04
CA PRO A 379 18.36 10.88 -24.01
C PRO A 379 17.33 9.80 -24.36
N GLY A 380 16.40 9.53 -23.44
CA GLY A 380 15.34 8.53 -23.61
C GLY A 380 15.78 7.05 -23.63
N HIS A 381 17.09 6.74 -23.61
CA HIS A 381 17.60 5.37 -23.78
C HIS A 381 18.74 5.04 -22.81
N PHE A 382 19.06 3.75 -22.68
CA PHE A 382 20.22 3.26 -21.96
C PHE A 382 20.89 2.16 -22.79
N MET A 383 22.20 2.25 -22.93
CA MET A 383 23.01 1.32 -23.73
C MET A 383 24.26 0.92 -22.94
N ALA A 384 25.04 -0.02 -23.49
CA ALA A 384 26.38 -0.30 -23.01
C ALA A 384 27.44 0.19 -24.01
N ILE A 385 28.63 0.51 -23.51
CA ILE A 385 29.77 0.92 -24.30
C ILE A 385 31.00 0.10 -23.91
N TYR A 386 31.62 -0.55 -24.89
CA TYR A 386 32.92 -1.16 -24.76
C TYR A 386 34.00 -0.15 -25.18
N ARG A 387 35.05 -0.04 -24.37
CA ARG A 387 36.26 0.73 -24.73
C ARG A 387 37.49 -0.12 -24.60
N GLU A 388 38.21 -0.29 -25.71
CA GLU A 388 39.50 -0.96 -25.66
C GLU A 388 40.47 -0.19 -24.75
N PRO A 389 41.18 -0.86 -23.82
CA PRO A 389 42.13 -0.18 -22.94
C PRO A 389 43.22 0.50 -23.79
N GLU A 390 43.67 1.69 -23.40
CA GLU A 390 44.82 2.33 -24.05
C GLU A 390 46.02 1.39 -23.95
N GLN A 391 46.53 0.90 -25.09
CA GLN A 391 47.84 0.26 -25.13
C GLN A 391 48.92 1.33 -25.00
N ASP A 392 50.06 0.94 -24.41
CA ASP A 392 51.17 1.82 -24.06
C ASP A 392 51.51 2.82 -25.19
N LYS A 393 51.65 4.10 -24.82
CA LYS A 393 51.63 5.28 -25.71
C LYS A 393 52.81 5.36 -26.69
N SER A 394 53.60 4.30 -26.84
CA SER A 394 54.80 4.25 -27.68
C SER A 394 54.49 3.96 -29.16
N THR A 395 53.28 3.52 -29.52
CA THR A 395 52.93 3.22 -30.91
C THR A 395 51.59 3.84 -31.33
N ARG A 396 51.67 5.05 -31.91
CA ARG A 396 50.66 5.85 -32.64
C ARG A 396 49.97 6.96 -31.83
N LYS A 397 50.34 8.20 -32.14
CA LYS A 397 49.89 9.46 -31.52
C LYS A 397 48.50 9.97 -31.99
N THR A 398 47.68 9.19 -32.68
CA THR A 398 46.50 9.74 -33.38
C THR A 398 45.19 8.96 -33.31
N ASP A 399 45.15 7.72 -32.81
CA ASP A 399 43.89 6.96 -32.77
C ASP A 399 43.23 7.03 -31.40
N ARG A 400 42.00 7.56 -31.34
CA ARG A 400 41.14 7.43 -30.15
C ARG A 400 40.95 5.93 -29.86
N PRO A 401 40.85 5.52 -28.57
CA PRO A 401 40.57 4.13 -28.22
C PRO A 401 39.28 3.68 -28.90
N LYS A 402 39.26 2.44 -29.37
CA LYS A 402 38.11 1.88 -30.11
C LYS A 402 36.88 1.82 -29.20
N GLU A 403 35.82 2.50 -29.60
CA GLU A 403 34.52 2.50 -28.91
C GLU A 403 33.49 1.67 -29.68
N ILE A 404 32.80 0.77 -28.98
CA ILE A 404 31.73 -0.06 -29.55
C ILE A 404 30.47 0.13 -28.70
N LEU A 405 29.36 0.53 -29.31
CA LEU A 405 28.06 0.64 -28.64
C LEU A 405 27.29 -0.67 -28.75
N ILE A 406 26.58 -1.01 -27.69
CA ILE A 406 25.73 -2.20 -27.63
C ILE A 406 24.34 -1.75 -27.17
N ASP A 407 23.35 -1.99 -28.03
CA ASP A 407 21.94 -1.93 -27.67
C ASP A 407 21.53 -3.30 -27.13
N ALA A 408 21.48 -3.42 -25.81
CA ALA A 408 21.11 -4.65 -25.12
C ALA A 408 19.61 -4.98 -25.29
N PHE A 409 18.76 -4.00 -25.58
CA PHE A 409 17.33 -4.23 -25.77
C PHE A 409 17.07 -4.98 -27.09
N GLY A 410 17.77 -4.57 -28.16
CA GLY A 410 17.75 -5.25 -29.45
C GLY A 410 18.79 -6.37 -29.63
N GLY A 411 19.68 -6.57 -28.65
CA GLY A 411 20.75 -7.56 -28.68
C GLY A 411 21.84 -7.30 -29.72
N ARG A 412 22.10 -6.03 -30.09
CA ARG A 412 22.91 -5.67 -31.27
C ARG A 412 24.06 -4.73 -30.95
N ILE A 413 25.20 -4.96 -31.60
CA ILE A 413 26.27 -3.97 -31.69
C ILE A 413 25.88 -2.93 -32.73
N ILE A 414 25.91 -1.66 -32.36
CA ILE A 414 25.48 -0.54 -33.20
C ILE A 414 26.55 0.54 -33.30
N ASN A 415 26.46 1.38 -34.33
CA ASN A 415 27.29 2.56 -34.48
C ASN A 415 26.58 3.85 -34.00
N ARG A 416 27.32 4.95 -33.92
CA ARG A 416 26.79 6.26 -33.46
C ARG A 416 25.59 6.76 -34.30
N ARG A 417 25.57 6.47 -35.59
CA ARG A 417 24.47 6.87 -36.48
C ARG A 417 23.19 6.10 -36.13
N GLN A 418 23.30 4.79 -35.92
CA GLN A 418 22.18 3.95 -35.47
C GLN A 418 21.70 4.36 -34.07
N ALA A 419 22.62 4.65 -33.15
CA ALA A 419 22.26 5.16 -31.82
C ALA A 419 21.53 6.52 -31.91
N SER A 420 21.93 7.39 -32.84
CA SER A 420 21.23 8.66 -33.09
C SER A 420 19.82 8.45 -33.64
N GLN A 421 19.62 7.44 -34.50
CA GLN A 421 18.30 7.07 -35.01
C GLN A 421 17.38 6.54 -33.90
N ILE A 422 17.91 5.70 -33.01
CA ILE A 422 17.15 5.13 -31.88
C ILE A 422 16.77 6.22 -30.88
N THR A 423 17.71 7.10 -30.53
CA THR A 423 17.49 8.17 -29.54
C THR A 423 16.68 9.35 -30.08
N GLY A 424 16.58 9.49 -31.41
CA GLY A 424 15.95 10.65 -32.04
C GLY A 424 16.78 11.95 -31.92
N VAL A 425 18.03 11.87 -31.47
CA VAL A 425 18.92 13.02 -31.26
C VAL A 425 20.25 12.78 -31.98
N LEU A 426 20.83 13.84 -32.55
CA LEU A 426 22.14 13.75 -33.18
C LEU A 426 23.24 13.60 -32.12
N LEU A 427 23.87 12.42 -32.04
CA LEU A 427 24.88 12.11 -31.02
C LEU A 427 26.31 12.49 -31.43
N SER A 428 26.50 13.24 -32.52
CA SER A 428 27.83 13.61 -33.03
C SER A 428 28.65 14.44 -32.03
N ASP A 429 27.96 15.25 -31.23
CA ASP A 429 28.56 16.26 -30.36
C ASP A 429 28.59 15.82 -28.89
N LEU A 430 27.95 14.69 -28.57
CA LEU A 430 27.95 14.11 -27.23
C LEU A 430 29.25 13.36 -26.98
N ARG A 431 29.91 13.73 -25.87
CA ARG A 431 30.91 12.85 -25.26
C ARG A 431 30.17 11.70 -24.61
N PHE A 432 30.49 10.48 -25.02
CA PHE A 432 30.01 9.30 -24.33
C PHE A 432 30.81 9.20 -23.04
N GLU A 433 30.24 9.58 -21.91
CA GLU A 433 30.88 9.36 -20.61
C GLU A 433 30.21 8.14 -19.96
N PRO A 434 30.98 7.20 -19.37
CA PRO A 434 30.41 6.09 -18.63
C PRO A 434 29.48 6.61 -17.55
N THR A 435 28.31 5.99 -17.43
CA THR A 435 27.37 6.30 -16.36
C THR A 435 27.83 5.60 -15.08
N PRO A 436 28.03 6.34 -13.97
CA PRO A 436 28.34 5.74 -12.67
C PRO A 436 27.27 4.73 -12.26
N LYS A 437 27.68 3.61 -11.65
CA LYS A 437 26.81 2.52 -11.18
C LYS A 437 25.72 3.02 -10.23
N LYS A 438 26.06 3.98 -9.36
CA LYS A 438 25.10 4.67 -8.49
C LYS A 438 23.97 5.34 -9.29
N ASP A 439 24.30 5.97 -10.42
CA ASP A 439 23.32 6.63 -11.28
C ASP A 439 22.49 5.62 -12.08
N ILE A 440 23.09 4.48 -12.47
CA ILE A 440 22.37 3.35 -13.09
C ILE A 440 21.29 2.84 -12.13
N ILE A 441 21.65 2.56 -10.88
CA ILE A 441 20.72 2.09 -9.85
C ILE A 441 19.64 3.14 -9.54
N THR A 442 20.02 4.41 -9.41
CA THR A 442 19.07 5.51 -9.20
C THR A 442 18.09 5.61 -10.37
N ARG A 443 18.54 5.39 -11.61
CA ARG A 443 17.67 5.37 -12.80
C ARG A 443 16.71 4.17 -12.79
N MET A 444 17.13 2.99 -12.33
CA MET A 444 16.23 1.86 -12.14
C MET A 444 15.11 2.18 -11.15
N LEU A 445 15.45 2.78 -10.00
CA LEU A 445 14.46 3.19 -8.99
C LEU A 445 13.49 4.25 -9.55
N ARG A 446 13.97 5.18 -10.38
CA ARG A 446 13.10 6.16 -11.07
C ARG A 446 12.14 5.51 -12.08
N ASN A 447 12.58 4.46 -12.79
CA ASN A 447 11.67 3.68 -13.64
C ASN A 447 10.58 3.00 -12.80
N LEU A 448 10.95 2.41 -11.65
CA LEU A 448 10.01 1.77 -10.73
C LEU A 448 9.02 2.77 -10.10
N ILE A 449 9.46 4.00 -9.79
CA ILE A 449 8.56 5.09 -9.38
C ILE A 449 7.51 5.35 -10.47
N GLN A 450 7.92 5.42 -11.74
CA GLN A 450 6.99 5.63 -12.84
C GLN A 450 6.02 4.45 -13.03
N SER A 451 6.49 3.20 -12.86
CA SER A 451 5.62 2.02 -12.88
C SER A 451 4.61 2.05 -11.73
N ALA A 452 5.06 2.35 -10.51
CA ALA A 452 4.18 2.48 -9.35
C ALA A 452 3.14 3.60 -9.51
N GLU A 453 3.50 4.72 -10.15
CA GLU A 453 2.55 5.79 -10.48
C GLU A 453 1.46 5.32 -11.44
N ARG A 454 1.81 4.54 -12.47
CA ARG A 454 0.85 3.98 -13.43
C ARG A 454 -0.09 2.97 -12.76
N GLU A 455 0.44 2.21 -11.82
CA GLU A 455 -0.31 1.20 -11.03
C GLU A 455 -1.07 1.81 -9.84
N GLN A 456 -0.93 3.12 -9.60
CA GLN A 456 -1.48 3.82 -8.42
C GLN A 456 -0.99 3.22 -7.08
N ASP A 457 0.18 2.59 -7.06
CA ASP A 457 0.81 1.99 -5.88
C ASP A 457 1.62 3.03 -5.09
N GLN A 458 0.95 3.77 -4.22
CA GLN A 458 1.61 4.79 -3.37
C GLN A 458 2.59 4.19 -2.35
N ILE A 459 2.37 2.95 -1.91
CA ILE A 459 3.24 2.29 -0.93
C ILE A 459 4.55 1.91 -1.61
N GLY A 460 4.49 1.25 -2.77
CA GLY A 460 5.67 0.94 -3.58
C GLY A 460 6.42 2.19 -4.02
N LYS A 461 5.70 3.24 -4.44
CA LYS A 461 6.31 4.53 -4.80
C LYS A 461 7.13 5.12 -3.65
N LEU A 462 6.58 5.16 -2.43
CA LEU A 462 7.28 5.68 -1.26
C LEU A 462 8.53 4.85 -0.94
N ARG A 463 8.45 3.52 -1.05
CA ARG A 463 9.58 2.61 -0.87
C ARG A 463 10.74 2.91 -1.81
N TYR A 464 10.47 3.12 -3.10
CA TYR A 464 11.52 3.45 -4.08
C TYR A 464 12.12 4.85 -3.85
N ILE A 465 11.30 5.81 -3.41
CA ILE A 465 11.75 7.14 -3.02
C ILE A 465 12.69 7.06 -1.81
N ASP A 466 12.35 6.27 -0.80
CA ASP A 466 13.20 6.05 0.38
C ASP A 466 14.53 5.38 -0.01
N ALA A 467 14.50 4.43 -0.94
CA ALA A 467 15.72 3.84 -1.50
C ALA A 467 16.61 4.87 -2.21
N ILE A 468 16.05 5.75 -3.04
CA ILE A 468 16.81 6.84 -3.69
C ILE A 468 17.41 7.77 -2.64
N LEU A 469 16.66 8.15 -1.61
CA LEU A 469 17.15 9.08 -0.57
C LEU A 469 18.18 8.45 0.37
N ALA A 470 18.22 7.13 0.50
CA ALA A 470 19.31 6.44 1.19
C ALA A 470 20.60 6.48 0.35
N ILE A 471 20.49 6.34 -0.97
CA ILE A 471 21.62 6.37 -1.92
C ILE A 471 22.13 7.81 -2.13
N THR A 472 21.21 8.75 -2.31
CA THR A 472 21.48 10.16 -2.61
C THR A 472 20.67 11.06 -1.67
N PRO A 473 21.13 11.24 -0.41
CA PRO A 473 20.39 12.01 0.59
C PRO A 473 20.11 13.46 0.17
N ASN A 474 20.94 14.04 -0.68
CA ASN A 474 20.81 15.43 -1.12
C ASN A 474 19.93 15.60 -2.37
N ASP A 475 19.25 14.56 -2.87
CA ASP A 475 18.29 14.68 -3.98
C ASP A 475 17.04 15.46 -3.52
N ARG A 476 17.07 16.78 -3.75
CA ARG A 476 15.98 17.71 -3.39
C ARG A 476 14.67 17.38 -4.08
N TYR A 477 14.71 16.95 -5.34
CA TYR A 477 13.50 16.64 -6.11
C TYR A 477 12.79 15.42 -5.52
N THR A 478 13.53 14.33 -5.31
CA THR A 478 12.97 13.12 -4.70
C THR A 478 12.49 13.38 -3.27
N ARG A 479 13.19 14.21 -2.49
CA ARG A 479 12.74 14.58 -1.15
C ARG A 479 11.46 15.41 -1.16
N ALA A 480 11.31 16.34 -2.10
CA ALA A 480 10.05 17.08 -2.28
C ALA A 480 8.89 16.14 -2.63
N MET A 481 9.11 15.13 -3.49
CA MET A 481 8.11 14.09 -3.77
C MET A 481 7.71 13.34 -2.50
N ARG A 482 8.68 12.94 -1.66
CA ARG A 482 8.39 12.26 -0.39
C ARG A 482 7.56 13.11 0.56
N ALA A 483 7.90 14.40 0.68
CA ALA A 483 7.15 15.34 1.50
C ALA A 483 5.68 15.43 1.08
N MET A 484 5.41 15.47 -0.23
CA MET A 484 4.03 15.50 -0.74
C MET A 484 3.26 14.21 -0.44
N ILE A 485 3.89 13.04 -0.59
CA ILE A 485 3.26 11.75 -0.26
C ILE A 485 2.93 11.67 1.23
N HIS A 486 3.86 12.08 2.11
CA HIS A 486 3.59 12.14 3.55
C HIS A 486 2.49 13.13 3.89
N TYR A 487 2.44 14.28 3.23
CA TYR A 487 1.40 15.29 3.43
C TYR A 487 0.00 14.77 3.04
N GLU A 488 -0.12 14.10 1.88
CA GLU A 488 -1.35 13.46 1.42
C GLU A 488 -1.83 12.37 2.39
N ARG A 489 -0.89 11.64 2.99
CA ARG A 489 -1.14 10.60 4.01
C ARG A 489 -1.36 11.14 5.42
N GLN A 490 -1.36 12.47 5.60
CA GLN A 490 -1.49 13.15 6.90
C GLN A 490 -0.36 12.78 7.90
N GLU A 491 0.79 12.36 7.40
CA GLU A 491 2.00 12.05 8.18
C GLU A 491 2.81 13.35 8.39
N PHE A 492 2.26 14.28 9.17
CA PHE A 492 2.74 15.66 9.25
C PHE A 492 4.16 15.79 9.83
N ASP A 493 4.56 14.95 10.81
CA ASP A 493 5.93 14.95 11.35
C ASP A 493 6.97 14.67 10.28
N LYS A 494 6.70 13.66 9.43
CA LYS A 494 7.60 13.27 8.34
C LYS A 494 7.61 14.34 7.25
N THR A 495 6.44 14.93 6.97
CA THR A 495 6.32 16.05 6.02
C THR A 495 7.18 17.23 6.44
N LEU A 496 7.10 17.65 7.70
CA LEU A 496 7.90 18.75 8.23
C LEU A 496 9.39 18.45 8.14
N LYS A 497 9.81 17.24 8.52
CA LYS A 497 11.22 16.83 8.45
C LYS A 497 11.81 16.99 7.04
N ASP A 498 11.05 16.63 6.01
CA ASP A 498 11.48 16.77 4.62
C ASP A 498 11.47 18.23 4.15
N ILE A 499 10.43 18.99 4.50
CA ILE A 499 10.32 20.42 4.15
C ILE A 499 11.43 21.23 4.84
N ASP A 500 11.69 21.00 6.12
CA ASP A 500 12.74 21.69 6.87
C ASP A 500 14.10 21.48 6.23
N PHE A 501 14.42 20.25 5.84
CA PHE A 501 15.66 19.98 5.08
C PHE A 501 15.71 20.74 3.76
N LEU A 502 14.61 20.77 2.99
CA LEU A 502 14.57 21.50 1.72
C LEU A 502 14.78 23.01 1.91
N LEU A 503 14.37 23.55 3.06
CA LEU A 503 14.52 24.96 3.38
C LEU A 503 15.88 25.33 4.00
N MET A 504 16.71 24.37 4.43
CA MET A 504 17.97 24.64 5.15
C MET A 504 18.97 25.52 4.39
N GLU A 505 19.19 25.26 3.10
CA GLU A 505 20.25 25.96 2.33
C GLU A 505 19.81 27.29 1.70
N ASN A 506 18.53 27.43 1.34
CA ASN A 506 18.03 28.64 0.69
C ASN A 506 16.55 28.89 1.04
N PRO A 507 16.24 29.24 2.29
CA PRO A 507 14.86 29.39 2.74
C PRO A 507 14.12 30.46 1.95
N ASP A 508 14.79 31.53 1.51
CA ASP A 508 14.18 32.70 0.91
C ASP A 508 14.05 32.67 -0.63
N SER A 509 14.40 31.56 -1.27
CA SER A 509 14.17 31.38 -2.71
C SER A 509 12.66 31.47 -3.04
N PRO A 510 12.27 32.19 -4.11
CA PRO A 510 10.90 32.18 -4.63
C PRO A 510 10.36 30.77 -4.90
N ASP A 511 11.21 29.84 -5.34
CA ASP A 511 10.85 28.44 -5.62
C ASP A 511 10.40 27.67 -4.36
N ASN A 512 10.79 28.15 -3.19
CA ASN A 512 10.48 27.53 -1.89
C ASN A 512 9.24 28.15 -1.21
N LEU A 513 8.59 29.15 -1.82
CA LEU A 513 7.37 29.78 -1.29
C LEU A 513 6.27 28.76 -0.98
N PRO A 514 5.92 27.80 -1.87
CA PRO A 514 4.89 26.80 -1.57
C PRO A 514 5.25 25.92 -0.37
N LEU A 515 6.53 25.55 -0.22
CA LEU A 515 7.00 24.72 0.89
C LEU A 515 6.92 25.48 2.22
N LYS A 516 7.26 26.77 2.24
CA LYS A 516 7.08 27.66 3.40
C LYS A 516 5.61 27.78 3.80
N GLU A 517 4.71 27.92 2.83
CA GLU A 517 3.28 28.05 3.09
C GLU A 517 2.70 26.77 3.72
N ILE A 518 3.10 25.60 3.20
CA ILE A 518 2.73 24.30 3.77
C ILE A 518 3.29 24.16 5.19
N ARG A 519 4.58 24.47 5.40
CA ARG A 519 5.23 24.43 6.72
C ARG A 519 4.49 25.29 7.75
N ASN A 520 4.23 26.55 7.42
CA ASN A 520 3.55 27.47 8.33
C ASN A 520 2.13 26.99 8.67
N ARG A 521 1.39 26.49 7.68
CA ARG A 521 0.06 25.90 7.90
C ARG A 521 0.10 24.70 8.84
N LEU A 522 1.12 23.84 8.74
CA LEU A 522 1.28 22.69 9.61
C LEU A 522 1.62 23.11 11.06
N ILE A 523 2.46 24.13 11.23
CA ILE A 523 2.81 24.70 12.54
C ILE A 523 1.60 25.41 13.19
N GLU A 524 0.89 26.27 12.44
CA GLU A 524 -0.26 27.05 12.92
C GLU A 524 -1.45 26.17 13.37
N ARG A 525 -1.61 24.99 12.78
CA ARG A 525 -2.66 24.03 13.18
C ARG A 525 -2.38 23.32 14.50
N GLY A 526 -1.25 23.62 15.17
CA GLY A 526 -0.89 23.01 16.45
C GLY A 526 -0.66 21.50 16.36
N LEU A 527 -0.34 21.00 15.16
CA LEU A 527 -0.20 19.56 14.92
C LEU A 527 1.13 19.02 15.46
N ILE A 528 2.13 19.87 15.74
CA ILE A 528 3.40 19.51 16.39
C ILE A 528 3.95 20.75 17.14
N GLY A 529 4.28 20.60 18.42
CA GLY A 529 4.90 21.65 19.24
C GLY A 529 6.37 21.86 18.88
N HIS A 530 6.86 23.08 19.03
CA HIS A 530 8.28 23.40 18.94
C HIS A 530 9.06 22.61 20.00
N GLU A 531 9.92 21.69 19.58
CA GLU A 531 11.12 21.28 20.33
C GLU A 531 12.37 21.76 19.62
#